data_AF-A0A6B3HR42-F1
#
_entry.id   AF-A0A6B3HR42-F1
#
_cell.length_a   1.000
_cell.length_b   1.000
_cell.length_c   1.000
_cell.angle_alpha   90.00
_cell.angle_beta   90.00
_cell.angle_gamma   90.00
#
_symmetry.space_group_name_H-M   'P 1'
#
loop_
_entity.id
_entity.type
_entity.pdbx_description
1 polymer ?
#
loop_
_entity_poly.entity_id
_entity_poly.type
_entity_poly.pdbx_seq_one_letter_code
_entity_poly.pdbx_strand_id
1 'polypeptide(L)' 'NILNNGYFVGEMIAYTEADRVCLPVPFYHCFGMVMGNLAITSHGACIVIPGPSFEPAAVLAAVQQERCTSLY' A
#
# COMPACT_ATOMS: atom_id res chain seq x y z
N ASN A 1 -17.59 8.17 -0.65
CA ASN A 1 -16.43 9.08 -0.69
C ASN A 1 -15.13 8.38 -0.34
N ILE A 2 -14.87 7.96 0.90
CA ILE A 2 -13.54 7.41 1.28
C ILE A 2 -13.19 6.13 0.49
N LEU A 3 -14.07 5.13 0.50
CA LEU A 3 -13.87 3.89 -0.27
C LEU A 3 -13.73 4.16 -1.77
N ASN A 4 -14.66 4.92 -2.36
CA ASN A 4 -14.61 5.23 -3.80
C ASN A 4 -13.31 5.93 -4.19
N ASN A 5 -12.78 6.83 -3.35
CA ASN A 5 -11.51 7.49 -3.63
C ASN A 5 -10.35 6.49 -3.62
N GLY A 6 -10.31 5.57 -2.65
CA GLY A 6 -9.30 4.49 -2.63
C GLY A 6 -9.42 3.58 -3.86
N TYR A 7 -10.65 3.17 -4.19
CA TYR A 7 -10.94 2.35 -5.37
C TYR A 7 -10.46 3.02 -6.67
N PHE A 8 -10.85 4.27 -6.94
CA PHE A 8 -10.43 4.94 -8.17
C PHE A 8 -8.93 5.25 -8.23
N VAL A 9 -8.25 5.39 -7.08
CA VAL A 9 -6.78 5.48 -7.05
C VAL A 9 -6.14 4.15 -7.46
N GLY A 10 -6.62 3.02 -6.93
CA GLY A 10 -6.13 1.70 -7.33
C GLY A 10 -6.38 1.40 -8.81
N GLU A 11 -7.53 1.79 -9.35
CA GLU A 11 -7.84 1.70 -10.79
C GLU A 11 -6.85 2.53 -11.62
N MET A 12 -6.51 3.76 -11.19
CA MET A 12 -5.61 4.66 -11.91
C MET A 12 -4.18 4.11 -12.04
N ILE A 13 -3.76 3.29 -11.09
CA ILE A 13 -2.43 2.64 -11.08
C ILE A 13 -2.51 1.14 -11.42
N ALA A 14 -3.67 0.68 -11.88
CA ALA A 14 -3.92 -0.68 -12.34
C ALA A 14 -3.58 -1.79 -11.32
N TYR A 15 -3.97 -1.60 -10.05
CA TYR A 15 -3.80 -2.64 -9.05
C TYR A 15 -4.67 -3.87 -9.32
N THR A 16 -4.07 -5.02 -9.03
CA THR A 16 -4.64 -6.35 -9.17
C THR A 16 -4.37 -7.19 -7.91
N GLU A 17 -4.99 -8.35 -7.80
CA GLU A 17 -4.73 -9.29 -6.71
C GLU A 17 -3.31 -9.87 -6.72
N ALA A 18 -2.58 -9.70 -7.83
CA ALA A 18 -1.18 -10.11 -7.93
C ALA A 18 -0.21 -9.10 -7.29
N ASP A 19 -0.67 -7.90 -6.96
CA ASP A 19 0.17 -6.84 -6.43
C ASP A 19 0.49 -7.02 -4.94
N ARG A 20 1.71 -6.63 -4.59
CA ARG A 20 2.23 -6.62 -3.23
C ARG A 20 2.80 -5.23 -2.97
N VAL A 21 2.14 -4.46 -2.13
CA VAL A 21 2.41 -3.02 -1.98
C VAL A 21 3.00 -2.74 -0.62
N CYS A 22 4.22 -2.21 -0.59
CA CYS A 22 4.85 -1.77 0.65
C CYS A 22 4.30 -0.40 1.05
N LEU A 23 3.71 -0.33 2.25
CA LEU A 23 3.07 0.89 2.78
C LEU A 23 3.79 1.35 4.07
N PRO A 24 4.89 2.12 3.96
CA PRO A 24 5.69 2.55 5.10
C PRO A 24 5.24 3.90 5.68
N VAL A 25 3.93 4.15 5.71
CA VAL A 25 3.33 5.42 6.18
C VAL A 25 2.26 5.19 7.26
N PRO A 26 2.01 6.17 8.15
CA PRO A 26 1.02 6.01 9.21
C PRO A 26 -0.44 5.95 8.69
N PHE A 27 -1.27 5.12 9.33
CA PHE A 27 -2.65 4.88 8.89
C PHE A 27 -3.68 5.91 9.38
N TYR A 28 -3.28 6.87 10.22
CA TYR A 28 -4.19 7.91 10.70
C TYR A 28 -4.36 9.08 9.71
N HIS A 29 -3.56 9.12 8.64
CA HIS A 29 -3.68 10.13 7.58
C HIS A 29 -4.37 9.60 6.34
N CYS A 30 -4.95 10.52 5.56
CA CYS A 30 -5.64 10.23 4.30
C CYS A 30 -4.79 9.39 3.34
N PHE A 31 -3.48 9.66 3.24
CA PHE A 31 -2.59 8.87 2.38
C PHE A 31 -2.49 7.41 2.84
N GLY A 32 -2.14 7.15 4.10
CA GLY A 32 -2.01 5.79 4.61
C GLY A 32 -3.33 5.02 4.63
N MET A 33 -4.43 5.63 5.07
CA MET A 33 -5.72 4.95 5.15
C MET A 33 -6.41 4.81 3.80
N VAL A 34 -6.46 5.88 3.01
CA VAL A 34 -7.30 5.94 1.80
C VAL A 34 -6.51 5.53 0.56
N MET A 35 -5.40 6.21 0.27
CA MET A 35 -4.60 5.92 -0.92
C MET A 35 -3.74 4.65 -0.77
N GLY A 36 -3.39 4.27 0.46
CA GLY A 36 -2.76 2.99 0.76
C GLY A 36 -3.80 1.91 1.02
N ASN A 37 -4.26 1.82 2.26
CA ASN A 37 -5.02 0.67 2.77
C ASN A 37 -6.28 0.35 1.93
N LEU A 38 -7.11 1.36 1.63
CA LEU A 38 -8.34 1.15 0.85
C LEU A 38 -8.08 0.88 -0.64
N ALA A 39 -7.11 1.55 -1.26
CA ALA A 39 -6.76 1.29 -2.66
C ALA A 39 -6.21 -0.13 -2.86
N ILE A 40 -5.38 -0.61 -1.93
CA ILE A 40 -4.77 -1.95 -2.01
C ILE A 40 -5.84 -3.01 -1.73
N THR A 41 -6.59 -2.88 -0.62
CA THR A 41 -7.60 -3.90 -0.24
C THR A 41 -8.77 -3.99 -1.20
N SER A 42 -9.19 -2.88 -1.84
CA SER A 42 -10.33 -2.91 -2.77
C SER A 42 -10.05 -3.68 -4.06
N HIS A 43 -8.77 -3.91 -4.41
CA HIS A 43 -8.35 -4.66 -5.60
C HIS A 43 -7.82 -6.05 -5.25
N GLY A 44 -7.99 -6.50 -3.99
CA GLY A 44 -7.48 -7.80 -3.54
C GLY A 44 -5.96 -7.90 -3.44
N ALA A 45 -5.25 -6.77 -3.57
CA ALA A 45 -3.80 -6.71 -3.46
C ALA A 45 -3.33 -6.92 -2.01
N CYS A 46 -2.05 -7.28 -1.85
CA CYS A 46 -1.43 -7.51 -0.55
C CYS A 46 -0.79 -6.23 0.00
N ILE A 47 -1.03 -5.92 1.28
CA ILE A 47 -0.36 -4.83 2.00
C ILE A 47 0.84 -5.40 2.77
N VAL A 48 2.02 -4.84 2.52
CA VAL A 48 3.24 -5.12 3.27
C VAL A 48 3.54 -3.96 4.20
N ILE A 49 3.53 -4.21 5.51
CA ILE A 49 3.76 -3.20 6.56
C ILE A 49 5.17 -3.43 7.13
N PRO A 50 6.17 -2.60 6.80
CA PRO A 50 7.56 -2.83 7.20
C PRO A 50 7.84 -2.46 8.67
N GLY A 51 6.95 -1.70 9.32
CA GLY A 51 7.12 -1.28 10.71
C GLY A 51 6.05 -0.27 11.15
N PRO A 52 6.09 0.17 12.42
CA PRO A 52 5.15 1.15 12.97
C PRO A 52 5.39 2.59 12.47
N SER A 53 6.60 2.86 11.97
CA SER A 53 7.04 4.13 11.39
C SER A 53 7.99 3.87 10.22
N PHE A 54 8.26 4.90 9.43
CA PHE A 54 9.20 4.81 8.33
C PHE A 54 10.64 4.57 8.83
N GLU A 55 11.21 3.43 8.46
CA GLU A 55 12.61 3.07 8.72
C GLU A 55 13.25 2.54 7.42
N PRO A 56 14.15 3.29 6.76
CA PRO A 56 14.61 3.01 5.40
C PRO A 56 15.12 1.58 5.19
N ALA A 57 15.91 1.07 6.14
CA ALA A 57 16.48 -0.28 6.05
C ALA A 57 15.40 -1.36 6.12
N ALA A 58 14.40 -1.19 7.00
CA ALA A 58 13.27 -2.10 7.12
C ALA A 58 12.39 -2.07 5.86
N VAL A 59 12.16 -0.88 5.28
CA VAL A 59 11.41 -0.72 4.03
C VAL A 59 12.09 -1.45 2.88
N LEU A 60 13.38 -1.20 2.65
CA LEU A 60 14.13 -1.85 1.57
C LEU A 60 14.19 -3.37 1.75
N ALA A 61 14.39 -3.84 2.99
CA ALA A 61 14.37 -5.26 3.31
C ALA A 61 13.00 -5.88 3.01
N ALA A 62 11.90 -5.25 3.42
CA ALA A 62 10.55 -5.74 3.18
C ALA A 62 10.21 -5.75 1.68
N VAL A 63 10.57 -4.70 0.94
CA VAL A 63 10.38 -4.63 -0.52
C VAL A 63 11.05 -5.82 -1.22
N GLN A 64 12.29 -6.12 -0.84
CA GLN A 64 13.05 -7.23 -1.42
C GLN A 64 12.50 -8.60 -1.00
N GLN A 65 12.28 -8.81 0.30
CA GLN A 65 11.84 -10.11 0.85
C GLN A 65 10.45 -10.49 0.35
N GLU A 66 9.53 -9.52 0.34
CA GLU A 66 8.15 -9.72 -0.08
C GLU A 66 7.95 -9.54 -1.57
N ARG A 67 8.99 -9.23 -2.36
CA ARG A 67 8.89 -8.99 -3.81
C ARG A 67 7.79 -7.99 -4.15
N CYS A 68 7.82 -6.83 -3.48
CA CYS A 68 6.80 -5.81 -3.66
C CYS A 68 6.80 -5.31 -5.11
N THR A 69 5.61 -5.17 -5.68
CA THR A 69 5.38 -4.65 -7.03
C THR A 69 5.19 -3.13 -7.03
N SER A 70 4.85 -2.55 -5.88
CA SER A 70 4.68 -1.12 -5.65
C SER A 70 5.18 -0.71 -4.26
N LEU A 71 5.59 0.55 -4.12
CA LEU A 71 6.09 1.15 -2.88
C LEU A 71 5.54 2.57 -2.79
N TYR A 72 5.03 2.93 -1.60
CA TYR A 72 4.55 4.27 -1.26
C TYR A 72 5.49 5.02 -0.34
#